data_AF-A0A944R564-F1
#
_entry.id   AF-A0A944R564-F1
#
_cell.length_a   1.000
_cell.length_b   1.000
_cell.length_c   1.000
_cell.angle_alpha   90.00
_cell.angle_beta   90.00
_cell.angle_gamma   90.00
#
_symmetry.space_group_name_H-M   'P 1'
#
loop_
_entity.id
_entity.type
_entity.pdbx_description
1 polymer ?
#
loop_
_entity_poly.entity_id
_entity_poly.type
_entity_poly.pdbx_seq_one_letter_code
_entity_poly.pdbx_strand_id
1 'polypeptide(L)'
;MDTAQLVIFTAIWTFIWTLPTRHVSRLFELIIGLIPFTAFGLRVFAGFFTDVPPGDPVRDFVGPLIDWVNGSGILSFQCVLDAAVAVGLFWFAAAFNIPRQSRLGTAWIIPAIAVTNCLTLYVSGLPIEKFFALALPSPVLSFAVAGLISAIIRWTPSPLTTDTRQNAAIFILITLPVATSLALLFSPLVTSLPIRQQAQATSLLTLGVGALVAVTAYQCHLFTATRSKLLFALIAGVSVGALASLSLAHRVNEQSYGLSSTDAGSMRTHCISSSNGPAFLSLNMKPIPLI
;
A
#
# COMPACT_ATOMS: atom_id res chain seq x y z
N MET A 1 -7.98 15.07 3.96
CA MET A 1 -6.61 15.58 3.86
C MET A 1 -6.69 16.84 3.05
N ASP A 2 -6.15 17.95 3.56
CA ASP A 2 -6.23 19.22 2.85
C ASP A 2 -5.39 19.13 1.57
N THR A 3 -5.94 19.54 0.44
CA THR A 3 -5.26 19.51 -0.86
C THR A 3 -3.90 20.19 -0.81
N ALA A 4 -3.75 21.22 0.03
CA ALA A 4 -2.48 21.88 0.31
C ALA A 4 -1.43 20.95 0.95
N GLN A 5 -1.82 20.15 1.95
CA GLN A 5 -0.94 19.17 2.60
C GLN A 5 -0.42 18.14 1.58
N LEU A 6 -1.30 17.62 0.71
CA LEU A 6 -0.91 16.68 -0.33
C LEU A 6 0.12 17.29 -1.28
N VAL A 7 -0.10 18.52 -1.75
CA VAL A 7 0.82 19.19 -2.68
C VAL A 7 2.18 19.44 -2.01
N ILE A 8 2.19 19.94 -0.77
CA ILE A 8 3.42 20.21 -0.01
C ILE A 8 4.21 18.92 0.19
N PHE A 9 3.59 17.85 0.69
CA PHE A 9 4.29 16.59 0.92
C PHE A 9 4.70 15.90 -0.38
N THR A 10 3.92 16.01 -1.46
CA THR A 10 4.33 15.53 -2.78
C THR A 10 5.60 16.23 -3.25
N ALA A 11 5.70 17.55 -3.07
CA ALA A 11 6.90 18.31 -3.41
C ALA A 11 8.09 17.91 -2.53
N ILE A 12 7.89 17.79 -1.21
CA ILE A 12 8.91 17.36 -0.25
C ILE A 12 9.43 15.95 -0.55
N TRP A 13 8.54 14.99 -0.76
CA TRP A 13 8.88 13.61 -1.10
C TRP A 13 9.66 13.53 -2.41
N THR A 14 9.21 14.25 -3.44
CA THR A 14 9.90 14.32 -4.74
C THR A 14 11.28 14.92 -4.57
N PHE A 15 11.40 16.04 -3.85
CA PHE A 15 12.68 16.67 -3.58
C PHE A 15 13.64 15.71 -2.86
N ILE A 16 13.20 15.10 -1.75
CA ILE A 16 14.02 14.16 -0.97
C ILE A 16 14.43 12.95 -1.80
N TRP A 17 13.53 12.41 -2.61
CA TRP A 17 13.84 11.29 -3.50
C TRP A 17 14.98 11.59 -4.47
N THR A 18 15.12 12.85 -4.90
CA THR A 18 16.19 13.29 -5.81
C THR A 18 17.51 13.67 -5.14
N LEU A 19 17.54 13.79 -3.80
CA LEU A 19 18.72 14.23 -3.05
C LEU A 19 19.89 13.24 -3.18
N PRO A 20 21.14 13.71 -3.34
CA PRO A 20 22.29 12.81 -3.38
C PRO A 20 22.43 12.04 -2.06
N THR A 21 22.41 10.72 -2.14
CA THR A 21 22.68 9.83 -1.01
C THR A 21 24.20 9.71 -0.89
N ARG A 22 24.82 10.58 -0.08
CA ARG A 22 26.22 10.37 0.31
C ARG A 22 26.33 9.12 1.18
N HIS A 23 27.54 8.60 1.36
CA HIS A 23 27.78 7.41 2.16
C HIS A 23 27.29 7.66 3.60
N VAL A 24 26.18 7.02 3.93
CA VAL A 24 25.58 7.04 5.27
C VAL A 24 26.24 5.93 6.09
N SER A 25 26.62 6.21 7.34
CA SER A 25 27.13 5.18 8.24
C SER A 25 26.04 4.15 8.54
N ARG A 26 26.40 2.86 8.74
CA ARG A 26 25.40 1.80 9.02
C ARG A 26 24.51 2.11 10.21
N LEU A 27 25.05 2.74 11.25
CA LEU A 27 24.29 3.13 12.43
C LEU A 27 23.23 4.20 12.09
N PHE A 28 23.59 5.19 11.28
CA PHE A 28 22.66 6.22 10.83
C PHE A 28 21.62 5.66 9.86
N GLU A 29 21.99 4.72 8.99
CA GLU A 29 21.04 3.95 8.16
C GLU A 29 20.00 3.24 9.04
N LEU A 30 20.42 2.60 10.12
CA LEU A 30 19.53 1.87 11.04
C LEU A 30 18.61 2.81 11.82
N ILE A 31 19.13 3.94 12.33
CA ILE A 31 18.35 4.94 13.06
C ILE A 31 17.30 5.58 12.16
N ILE A 32 17.68 6.00 10.95
CA ILE A 32 16.73 6.59 10.00
C ILE A 32 15.68 5.57 9.58
N GLY A 33 16.06 4.31 9.37
CA GLY A 33 15.10 3.24 9.03
C GLY A 33 14.11 2.92 10.15
N LEU A 34 14.48 3.17 11.42
CA LEU A 34 13.59 2.96 12.56
C LEU A 34 12.44 3.97 12.60
N ILE A 35 12.63 5.19 12.08
CA ILE A 35 11.60 6.26 12.09
C ILE A 35 10.34 5.87 11.30
N PRO A 36 10.40 5.46 10.01
CA PRO A 36 9.21 4.98 9.33
C PRO A 36 8.66 3.73 10.01
N PHE A 37 9.51 2.81 10.47
CA PHE A 37 9.06 1.60 11.14
C PHE A 37 8.23 1.88 12.41
N THR A 38 8.66 2.84 13.25
CA THR A 38 7.90 3.21 14.45
C THR A 38 6.61 3.94 14.11
N ALA A 39 6.61 4.84 13.12
CA ALA A 39 5.41 5.56 12.71
C ALA A 39 4.34 4.60 12.12
N PHE A 40 4.74 3.70 11.21
CA PHE A 40 3.85 2.68 10.66
C PHE A 40 3.45 1.65 11.73
N GLY A 41 4.38 1.23 12.56
CA GLY A 41 4.14 0.31 13.67
C GLY A 41 3.12 0.86 14.66
N LEU A 42 3.16 2.16 14.95
CA LEU A 42 2.18 2.82 15.82
C LEU A 42 0.77 2.84 15.20
N ARG A 43 0.66 3.04 13.88
CA ARG A 43 -0.62 2.97 13.16
C ARG A 43 -1.22 1.57 13.22
N VAL A 44 -0.38 0.55 12.98
CA VAL A 44 -0.79 -0.87 13.05
C VAL A 44 -1.18 -1.23 14.49
N PHE A 45 -0.38 -0.79 15.46
CA PHE A 45 -0.63 -1.01 16.88
C PHE A 45 -1.98 -0.45 17.30
N ALA A 46 -2.26 0.82 16.97
CA ALA A 46 -3.56 1.44 17.27
C ALA A 46 -4.73 0.70 16.59
N GLY A 47 -4.51 0.16 15.39
CA GLY A 47 -5.49 -0.65 14.67
C GLY A 47 -5.94 -1.93 15.39
N PHE A 48 -5.11 -2.51 16.27
CA PHE A 48 -5.54 -3.68 17.05
C PHE A 48 -6.61 -3.35 18.11
N PHE A 49 -6.70 -2.09 18.52
CA PHE A 49 -7.60 -1.65 19.60
C PHE A 49 -8.88 -0.98 19.12
N THR A 50 -9.06 -0.82 17.80
CA THR A 50 -10.25 -0.13 17.25
C THR A 50 -11.55 -0.93 17.47
N ASP A 51 -11.45 -2.26 17.52
CA ASP A 51 -12.61 -3.16 17.67
C ASP A 51 -12.84 -3.62 19.12
N VAL A 52 -12.00 -3.19 20.06
CA VAL A 52 -12.18 -3.47 21.49
C VAL A 52 -13.40 -2.67 21.99
N PRO A 53 -14.33 -3.20 22.79
CA PRO A 53 -15.50 -2.45 23.26
C PRO A 53 -15.13 -1.22 24.11
N PRO A 54 -15.93 -0.14 24.05
CA PRO A 54 -15.74 1.01 24.94
C PRO A 54 -16.03 0.62 26.40
N GLY A 55 -15.19 1.08 27.34
CA GLY A 55 -15.24 0.70 28.76
C GLY A 55 -14.36 -0.49 29.15
N ASP A 56 -13.59 -1.04 28.20
CA ASP A 56 -12.47 -1.94 28.52
C ASP A 56 -11.29 -1.11 29.03
N PRO A 57 -10.70 -1.42 30.21
CA PRO A 57 -9.59 -0.66 30.78
C PRO A 57 -8.38 -0.55 29.84
N VAL A 58 -8.17 -1.54 28.96
CA VAL A 58 -7.08 -1.51 27.98
C VAL A 58 -7.37 -0.53 26.85
N ARG A 59 -8.61 -0.49 26.35
CA ARG A 59 -9.01 0.48 25.32
C ARG A 59 -8.98 1.89 25.87
N ASP A 60 -9.44 2.10 27.10
CA ASP A 60 -9.48 3.42 27.72
C ASP A 60 -8.06 3.96 27.95
N PHE A 61 -7.11 3.08 28.30
CA PHE A 61 -5.70 3.45 28.42
C PHE A 61 -5.06 3.86 27.09
N VAL A 62 -5.36 3.16 25.99
CA VAL A 62 -4.81 3.45 24.65
C VAL A 62 -5.68 4.46 23.87
N GLY A 63 -6.83 4.85 24.41
CA GLY A 63 -7.81 5.75 23.79
C GLY A 63 -7.21 7.03 23.22
N PRO A 64 -6.40 7.79 23.99
CA PRO A 64 -5.76 9.00 23.48
C PRO A 64 -4.87 8.77 22.25
N LEU A 65 -4.20 7.62 22.18
CA LEU A 65 -3.38 7.24 21.03
C LEU A 65 -4.26 6.91 19.82
N ILE A 66 -5.32 6.13 20.02
CA ILE A 66 -6.27 5.75 18.96
C ILE A 66 -6.90 7.01 18.37
N ASP A 67 -7.34 7.93 19.23
CA ASP A 67 -7.96 9.19 18.82
C ASP A 67 -6.98 10.03 18.01
N TRP A 68 -5.73 10.14 18.46
CA TRP A 68 -4.68 10.89 17.76
C TRP A 68 -4.38 10.28 16.38
N VAL A 69 -4.24 8.95 16.30
CA VAL A 69 -4.06 8.21 15.04
C VAL A 69 -5.25 8.43 14.09
N ASN A 70 -6.47 8.53 14.63
CA ASN A 70 -7.68 8.84 13.89
C ASN A 70 -7.86 10.34 13.58
N GLY A 71 -6.88 11.18 13.93
CA GLY A 71 -6.80 12.58 13.54
C GLY A 71 -7.26 13.59 14.60
N SER A 72 -7.39 13.19 15.86
CA SER A 72 -7.51 14.15 16.96
C SER A 72 -6.17 14.85 17.23
N GLY A 73 -6.18 15.97 17.95
CA GLY A 73 -4.97 16.69 18.38
C GLY A 73 -4.48 17.79 17.45
N ILE A 74 -3.49 18.56 17.94
CA ILE A 74 -2.96 19.77 17.28
C ILE A 74 -2.08 19.41 16.07
N LEU A 75 -1.25 18.37 16.20
CA LEU A 75 -0.47 17.82 15.09
C LEU A 75 -1.17 16.57 14.58
N SER A 76 -1.62 16.58 13.33
CA SER A 76 -2.27 15.41 12.76
C SER A 76 -1.29 14.24 12.64
N PHE A 77 -1.73 13.04 13.01
CA PHE A 77 -0.92 11.84 12.82
C PHE A 77 -0.58 11.60 11.33
N GLN A 78 -1.43 12.06 10.41
CA GLN A 78 -1.14 12.04 8.97
C GLN A 78 0.12 12.85 8.63
N CYS A 79 0.32 14.01 9.25
CA CYS A 79 1.54 14.81 9.06
C CYS A 79 2.79 14.05 9.55
N VAL A 80 2.70 13.34 10.68
CA VAL A 80 3.78 12.48 11.20
C VAL A 80 4.11 11.36 10.22
N LEU A 81 3.08 10.70 9.67
CA LEU A 81 3.27 9.67 8.66
C LEU A 81 3.88 10.22 7.38
N ASP A 82 3.42 11.37 6.90
CA ASP A 82 3.95 11.97 5.67
C ASP A 82 5.43 12.38 5.85
N ALA A 83 5.79 12.89 7.03
CA ALA A 83 7.19 13.14 7.39
C ALA A 83 8.00 11.84 7.51
N ALA A 84 7.43 10.79 8.10
CA ALA A 84 8.07 9.48 8.20
C ALA A 84 8.29 8.83 6.82
N VAL A 85 7.36 9.00 5.88
CA VAL A 85 7.51 8.59 4.47
C VAL A 85 8.66 9.36 3.82
N ALA A 86 8.75 10.66 4.06
CA ALA A 86 9.84 11.49 3.54
C ALA A 86 11.21 10.98 3.99
N VAL A 87 11.35 10.70 5.30
CA VAL A 87 12.55 10.09 5.89
C VAL A 87 12.79 8.68 5.34
N GLY A 88 11.73 7.89 5.20
CA GLY A 88 11.76 6.54 4.65
C GLY A 88 12.23 6.49 3.20
N LEU A 89 11.86 7.46 2.35
CA LEU A 89 12.33 7.55 0.96
C LEU A 89 13.85 7.75 0.89
N PHE A 90 14.39 8.62 1.76
CA PHE A 90 15.84 8.81 1.85
C PHE A 90 16.55 7.54 2.34
N TRP A 91 16.04 6.94 3.42
CA TRP A 91 16.56 5.67 3.94
C TRP A 91 16.54 4.58 2.89
N PHE A 92 15.42 4.41 2.20
CA PHE A 92 15.23 3.38 1.18
C PHE A 92 16.23 3.52 0.04
N ALA A 93 16.46 4.74 -0.43
CA ALA A 93 17.49 5.03 -1.43
C ALA A 93 18.90 4.67 -0.95
N ALA A 94 19.22 4.94 0.32
CA ALA A 94 20.52 4.63 0.91
C ALA A 94 20.71 3.12 1.17
N ALA A 95 19.72 2.45 1.77
CA ALA A 95 19.78 1.03 2.14
C ALA A 95 19.99 0.12 0.93
N PHE A 96 19.35 0.45 -0.19
CA PHE A 96 19.46 -0.32 -1.44
C PHE A 96 20.50 0.22 -2.43
N ASN A 97 21.27 1.26 -2.08
CA ASN A 97 22.25 1.92 -2.96
C ASN A 97 21.66 2.31 -4.33
N ILE A 98 20.48 2.92 -4.34
CA ILE A 98 19.78 3.26 -5.59
C ILE A 98 20.52 4.42 -6.28
N PRO A 99 21.02 4.23 -7.52
CA PRO A 99 21.80 5.24 -8.20
C PRO A 99 20.94 6.47 -8.52
N ARG A 100 21.57 7.65 -8.48
CA ARG A 100 20.87 8.93 -8.67
C ARG A 100 20.13 9.01 -10.00
N GLN A 101 20.67 8.43 -11.07
CA GLN A 101 20.03 8.39 -12.38
C GLN A 101 18.68 7.66 -12.32
N SER A 102 18.62 6.49 -11.68
CA SER A 102 17.36 5.76 -11.51
C SER A 102 16.36 6.56 -10.68
N ARG A 103 16.81 7.26 -9.63
CA ARG A 103 15.94 8.08 -8.78
C ARG A 103 15.36 9.28 -9.51
N LEU A 104 16.17 9.96 -10.31
CA LEU A 104 15.67 11.04 -11.18
C LEU A 104 14.68 10.50 -12.22
N GLY A 105 14.98 9.34 -12.81
CA GLY A 105 14.10 8.68 -13.78
C GLY A 105 12.76 8.21 -13.20
N THR A 106 12.64 8.04 -11.88
CA THR A 106 11.41 7.65 -11.19
C THR A 106 10.79 8.75 -10.34
N ALA A 107 11.40 9.94 -10.27
CA ALA A 107 10.93 11.04 -9.44
C ALA A 107 9.51 11.51 -9.81
N TRP A 108 9.14 11.38 -11.09
CA TRP A 108 7.81 11.73 -11.59
C TRP A 108 6.68 10.83 -11.06
N ILE A 109 6.99 9.64 -10.54
CA ILE A 109 5.98 8.69 -10.05
C ILE A 109 5.20 9.28 -8.87
N ILE A 110 5.90 9.94 -7.94
CA ILE A 110 5.30 10.55 -6.75
C ILE A 110 4.22 11.60 -7.11
N PRO A 111 4.53 12.64 -7.93
CA PRO A 111 3.50 13.60 -8.35
C PRO A 111 2.45 12.98 -9.28
N ALA A 112 2.80 12.01 -10.13
CA ALA A 112 1.81 11.35 -10.98
C ALA A 112 0.74 10.61 -10.17
N ILE A 113 1.13 9.90 -9.10
CA ILE A 113 0.18 9.22 -8.19
C ILE A 113 -0.67 10.26 -7.46
N ALA A 114 -0.07 11.35 -6.96
CA ALA A 114 -0.81 12.40 -6.27
C ALA A 114 -1.85 13.07 -7.18
N VAL A 115 -1.48 13.43 -8.41
CA VAL A 115 -2.39 14.02 -9.41
C VAL A 115 -3.49 13.04 -9.77
N THR A 116 -3.15 11.77 -10.00
CA THR A 116 -4.16 10.75 -10.32
C THR A 116 -5.15 10.57 -9.18
N ASN A 117 -4.67 10.55 -7.93
CA ASN A 117 -5.54 10.45 -6.76
C ASN A 117 -6.44 11.68 -6.58
N CYS A 118 -5.92 12.90 -6.83
CA CYS A 118 -6.75 14.11 -6.85
C CYS A 118 -7.82 14.05 -7.94
N LEU A 119 -7.44 13.61 -9.15
CA LEU A 119 -8.35 13.51 -10.27
C LEU A 119 -9.45 12.47 -10.02
N THR A 120 -9.10 11.30 -9.48
CA THR A 120 -10.09 10.28 -9.14
C THR A 120 -11.02 10.77 -8.05
N LEU A 121 -10.50 11.45 -7.02
CA LEU A 121 -11.33 12.04 -5.97
C LEU A 121 -12.26 13.12 -6.52
N TYR A 122 -11.78 13.98 -7.41
CA TYR A 122 -12.58 15.04 -8.02
C TYR A 122 -13.69 14.49 -8.92
N VAL A 123 -13.39 13.47 -9.74
CA VAL A 123 -14.34 12.92 -10.71
C VAL A 123 -15.33 11.94 -10.07
N SER A 124 -14.86 11.10 -9.15
CA SER A 124 -15.65 9.97 -8.62
C SER A 124 -16.00 10.08 -7.13
N GLY A 125 -15.42 11.04 -6.41
CA GLY A 125 -15.54 11.14 -4.95
C GLY A 125 -14.79 10.04 -4.18
N LEU A 126 -14.08 9.14 -4.88
CA LEU A 126 -13.40 7.99 -4.31
C LEU A 126 -11.87 8.11 -4.46
N PRO A 127 -11.09 7.62 -3.49
CA PRO A 127 -9.64 7.52 -3.63
C PRO A 127 -9.29 6.51 -4.72
N ILE A 128 -8.10 6.69 -5.31
CA ILE A 128 -7.62 5.93 -6.48
C ILE A 128 -7.75 4.41 -6.31
N GLU A 129 -7.43 3.89 -5.13
CA GLU A 129 -7.48 2.46 -4.81
C GLU A 129 -8.89 1.90 -4.90
N LYS A 130 -9.86 2.59 -4.29
CA LYS A 130 -11.28 2.18 -4.30
C LYS A 130 -11.88 2.35 -5.67
N PHE A 131 -11.52 3.43 -6.38
CA PHE A 131 -11.97 3.66 -7.73
C PHE A 131 -11.56 2.52 -8.67
N PHE A 132 -10.27 2.15 -8.68
CA PHE A 132 -9.80 1.07 -9.56
C PHE A 132 -10.30 -0.31 -9.14
N ALA A 133 -10.45 -0.56 -7.84
CA ALA A 133 -11.06 -1.80 -7.37
C ALA A 133 -12.48 -1.98 -7.90
N LEU A 134 -13.27 -0.89 -7.93
CA LEU A 134 -14.65 -0.92 -8.42
C LEU A 134 -14.75 -0.87 -9.95
N ALA A 135 -13.84 -0.17 -10.61
CA ALA A 135 -13.90 0.09 -12.05
C ALA A 135 -13.34 -1.07 -12.91
N LEU A 136 -12.43 -1.89 -12.36
CA LEU A 136 -11.73 -2.92 -13.10
C LEU A 136 -11.85 -4.30 -12.42
N PRO A 137 -12.11 -5.38 -13.18
CA PRO A 137 -11.98 -6.73 -12.65
C PRO A 137 -10.57 -6.96 -12.09
N SER A 138 -10.45 -7.64 -10.95
CA SER A 138 -9.17 -7.90 -10.28
C SER A 138 -8.06 -8.47 -11.20
N PRO A 139 -8.34 -9.39 -12.15
CA PRO A 139 -7.32 -9.86 -13.10
C PRO A 139 -6.84 -8.75 -14.04
N VAL A 140 -7.74 -7.90 -14.53
CA VAL A 140 -7.36 -6.78 -15.42
C VAL A 140 -6.52 -5.77 -14.66
N LEU A 141 -6.89 -5.47 -13.42
CA LEU A 141 -6.11 -4.59 -12.55
C LEU A 141 -4.70 -5.15 -12.28
N SER A 142 -4.58 -6.45 -12.02
CA SER A 142 -3.27 -7.07 -11.77
C SER A 142 -2.38 -7.06 -13.01
N PHE A 143 -2.92 -7.32 -14.20
CA PHE A 143 -2.19 -7.17 -15.47
C PHE A 143 -1.79 -5.71 -15.75
N ALA A 144 -2.68 -4.74 -15.47
CA ALA A 144 -2.37 -3.33 -15.67
C ALA A 144 -1.23 -2.86 -14.76
N VAL A 145 -1.27 -3.23 -13.47
CA VAL A 145 -0.21 -2.90 -12.52
C VAL A 145 1.09 -3.64 -12.85
N ALA A 146 1.03 -4.91 -13.25
CA ALA A 146 2.20 -5.65 -13.70
C ALA A 146 2.83 -4.99 -14.93
N GLY A 147 2.03 -4.61 -15.94
CA GLY A 147 2.48 -3.90 -17.12
C GLY A 147 3.14 -2.55 -16.79
N LEU A 148 2.56 -1.78 -15.87
CA LEU A 148 3.12 -0.51 -15.42
C LEU A 148 4.47 -0.70 -14.71
N ILE A 149 4.57 -1.64 -13.76
CA ILE A 149 5.83 -1.91 -13.05
C ILE A 149 6.89 -2.42 -14.03
N SER A 150 6.53 -3.33 -14.93
CA SER A 150 7.42 -3.85 -15.97
C SER A 150 7.92 -2.74 -16.90
N ALA A 151 7.05 -1.81 -17.30
CA ALA A 151 7.44 -0.64 -18.09
C ALA A 151 8.40 0.27 -17.31
N ILE A 152 8.13 0.53 -16.03
CA ILE A 152 9.02 1.31 -15.16
C ILE A 152 10.40 0.64 -15.06
N ILE A 153 10.48 -0.67 -14.79
CA ILE A 153 11.76 -1.40 -14.75
C ILE A 153 12.51 -1.28 -16.08
N ARG A 154 11.79 -1.41 -17.21
CA ARG A 154 12.33 -1.36 -18.56
C ARG A 154 12.68 0.05 -19.07
N TRP A 155 12.16 1.11 -18.46
CA TRP A 155 12.49 2.49 -18.84
C TRP A 155 13.37 3.23 -17.83
N THR A 156 13.46 2.76 -16.59
CA THR A 156 14.29 3.40 -15.56
C THR A 156 15.78 3.32 -15.93
N PRO A 157 16.47 4.45 -16.12
CA PRO A 157 17.90 4.45 -16.44
C PRO A 157 18.67 3.84 -15.27
N SER A 158 19.56 2.88 -15.56
CA SER A 158 20.27 2.09 -14.56
C SER A 158 21.58 1.54 -15.16
N PRO A 159 22.63 1.32 -14.35
CA PRO A 159 23.87 0.67 -14.81
C PRO A 159 23.69 -0.83 -15.15
N LEU A 160 22.50 -1.39 -14.94
CA LEU A 160 22.18 -2.76 -15.31
C LEU A 160 22.09 -2.94 -16.83
N THR A 161 22.47 -4.13 -17.30
CA THR A 161 22.32 -4.51 -18.71
C THR A 161 20.85 -4.56 -19.11
N THR A 162 20.58 -4.36 -20.40
CA THR A 162 19.22 -4.42 -20.98
C THR A 162 18.57 -5.78 -20.74
N ASP A 163 19.35 -6.86 -20.83
CA ASP A 163 18.85 -8.23 -20.70
C ASP A 163 18.39 -8.54 -19.27
N THR A 164 19.17 -8.11 -18.26
CA THR A 164 18.78 -8.26 -16.86
C THR A 164 17.47 -7.51 -16.56
N ARG A 165 17.33 -6.31 -17.11
CA ARG A 165 16.10 -5.50 -16.92
C ARG A 165 14.90 -6.12 -17.64
N GLN A 166 15.10 -6.66 -18.84
CA GLN A 166 14.07 -7.35 -19.58
C GLN A 166 13.60 -8.62 -18.86
N ASN A 167 14.52 -9.44 -18.36
CA ASN A 167 14.19 -10.65 -17.61
C ASN A 167 13.43 -10.31 -16.32
N ALA A 168 13.84 -9.27 -15.59
CA ALA A 168 13.14 -8.79 -14.40
C ALA A 168 11.73 -8.26 -14.74
N ALA A 169 11.58 -7.51 -15.84
CA ALA A 169 10.30 -7.00 -16.29
C ALA A 169 9.34 -8.12 -16.72
N ILE A 170 9.84 -9.14 -17.43
CA ILE A 170 9.05 -10.33 -17.81
C ILE A 170 8.63 -11.11 -16.58
N PHE A 171 9.54 -11.30 -15.61
CA PHE A 171 9.20 -11.95 -14.35
C PHE A 171 8.04 -11.24 -13.65
N ILE A 172 8.09 -9.92 -13.49
CA ILE A 172 7.00 -9.17 -12.88
C ILE A 172 5.70 -9.30 -13.68
N LEU A 173 5.78 -9.21 -15.01
CA LEU A 173 4.62 -9.28 -15.89
C LEU A 173 3.85 -10.61 -15.75
N ILE A 174 4.56 -11.71 -15.49
CA ILE A 174 3.98 -13.05 -15.34
C ILE A 174 3.59 -13.30 -13.88
N THR A 175 4.49 -13.02 -12.93
CA THR A 175 4.32 -13.43 -11.54
C THR A 175 3.23 -12.65 -10.83
N LEU A 176 3.07 -11.34 -11.11
CA LEU A 176 2.04 -10.52 -10.45
C LEU A 176 0.62 -11.04 -10.73
N PRO A 177 0.20 -11.21 -12.01
CA PRO A 177 -1.15 -11.67 -12.33
C PRO A 177 -1.40 -13.11 -11.87
N VAL A 178 -0.40 -13.98 -11.98
CA VAL A 178 -0.51 -15.38 -11.55
C VAL A 178 -0.69 -15.47 -10.03
N ALA A 179 0.15 -14.79 -9.25
CA ALA A 179 0.09 -14.85 -7.80
C ALA A 179 -1.18 -14.20 -7.24
N THR A 180 -1.62 -13.08 -7.81
CA THR A 180 -2.89 -12.43 -7.44
C THR A 180 -4.09 -13.30 -7.79
N SER A 181 -4.11 -13.94 -8.96
CA SER A 181 -5.16 -14.89 -9.33
C SER A 181 -5.19 -16.09 -8.40
N LEU A 182 -4.03 -16.64 -8.05
CA LEU A 182 -3.91 -17.75 -7.12
C LEU A 182 -4.40 -17.36 -5.72
N ALA A 183 -4.10 -16.15 -5.24
CA ALA A 183 -4.64 -15.63 -3.99
C ALA A 183 -6.18 -15.54 -4.02
N LEU A 184 -6.76 -15.13 -5.16
CA LEU A 184 -8.21 -15.03 -5.33
C LEU A 184 -8.92 -16.39 -5.37
N LEU A 185 -8.24 -17.46 -5.77
CA LEU A 185 -8.80 -18.82 -5.69
C LEU A 185 -9.09 -19.26 -4.25
N PHE A 186 -8.40 -18.67 -3.27
CA PHE A 186 -8.66 -18.91 -1.84
C PHE A 186 -9.72 -17.96 -1.24
N SER A 187 -10.24 -17.00 -2.01
CA SER A 187 -11.36 -16.14 -1.59
C SER A 187 -12.55 -16.92 -1.00
N PRO A 188 -13.07 -18.01 -1.61
CA PRO A 188 -14.19 -18.76 -1.02
C PRO A 188 -13.89 -19.32 0.37
N LEU A 189 -12.65 -19.77 0.59
CA LEU A 189 -12.21 -20.27 1.89
C LEU A 189 -12.24 -19.16 2.94
N VAL A 190 -11.72 -17.97 2.60
CA VAL A 190 -11.76 -16.80 3.49
C VAL A 190 -13.21 -16.41 3.82
N THR A 191 -14.09 -16.42 2.83
CA THR A 191 -15.49 -15.98 3.02
C THR A 191 -16.32 -16.99 3.81
N SER A 192 -15.87 -18.24 3.90
CA SER A 192 -16.51 -19.28 4.73
C SER A 192 -16.22 -19.12 6.23
N LEU A 193 -15.23 -18.30 6.60
CA LEU A 193 -14.88 -18.04 7.99
C LEU A 193 -15.82 -17.02 8.64
N PRO A 194 -15.97 -17.05 9.97
CA PRO A 194 -16.71 -16.02 10.72
C PRO A 194 -16.16 -14.62 10.41
N ILE A 195 -17.03 -13.61 10.34
CA ILE A 195 -16.67 -12.21 9.99
C ILE A 195 -15.48 -11.68 10.81
N ARG A 196 -15.40 -12.02 12.10
CA ARG A 196 -14.29 -11.64 12.98
C ARG A 196 -12.93 -12.20 12.54
N GLN A 197 -12.90 -13.35 11.87
CA GLN A 197 -11.69 -14.03 11.39
C GLN A 197 -11.34 -13.70 9.94
N GLN A 198 -12.28 -13.12 9.17
CA GLN A 198 -12.07 -12.78 7.76
C GLN A 198 -10.95 -11.74 7.58
N ALA A 199 -10.90 -10.71 8.42
CA ALA A 199 -9.84 -9.69 8.38
C ALA A 199 -8.45 -10.29 8.68
N GLN A 200 -8.38 -11.24 9.62
CA GLN A 200 -7.13 -11.93 9.94
C GLN A 200 -6.71 -12.89 8.84
N ALA A 201 -7.64 -13.67 8.29
CA ALA A 201 -7.37 -14.62 7.20
C ALA A 201 -6.94 -13.91 5.90
N THR A 202 -7.60 -12.80 5.54
CA THR A 202 -7.16 -11.96 4.41
C THR A 202 -5.76 -11.40 4.61
N SER A 203 -5.44 -10.90 5.82
CA SER A 203 -4.11 -10.38 6.13
C SER A 203 -3.03 -11.46 6.06
N LEU A 204 -3.28 -12.65 6.62
CA LEU A 204 -2.36 -13.77 6.57
C LEU A 204 -2.15 -14.27 5.13
N LEU A 205 -3.22 -14.34 4.35
CA LEU A 205 -3.15 -14.81 2.98
C LEU A 205 -2.38 -13.84 2.09
N THR A 206 -2.68 -12.54 2.17
CA THR A 206 -2.02 -11.51 1.38
C THR A 206 -0.54 -11.40 1.73
N LEU A 207 -0.20 -11.46 3.02
CA LEU A 207 1.18 -11.49 3.50
C LEU A 207 1.91 -12.78 3.08
N GLY A 208 1.26 -13.94 3.20
CA GLY A 208 1.82 -15.23 2.80
C GLY A 208 2.12 -15.29 1.30
N VAL A 209 1.17 -14.87 0.46
CA VAL A 209 1.36 -14.82 -0.99
C VAL A 209 2.45 -13.82 -1.36
N GLY A 210 2.46 -12.62 -0.76
CA GLY A 210 3.51 -11.63 -0.97
C GLY A 210 4.90 -12.15 -0.56
N ALA A 211 5.00 -12.84 0.58
CA ALA A 211 6.25 -13.43 1.04
C ALA A 211 6.75 -14.55 0.12
N LEU A 212 5.86 -15.43 -0.36
CA LEU A 212 6.21 -16.47 -1.33
C LEU A 212 6.73 -15.87 -2.64
N VAL A 213 6.10 -14.82 -3.15
CA VAL A 213 6.56 -14.10 -4.33
C VAL A 213 7.91 -13.42 -4.08
N ALA A 214 8.14 -12.84 -2.91
CA ALA A 214 9.43 -12.26 -2.56
C ALA A 214 10.55 -13.32 -2.51
N VAL A 215 10.29 -14.48 -1.89
CA VAL A 215 11.26 -15.58 -1.80
C VAL A 215 11.59 -16.12 -3.19
N THR A 216 10.58 -16.35 -4.03
CA THR A 216 10.80 -16.83 -5.41
C THR A 216 11.59 -15.80 -6.23
N ALA A 217 11.24 -14.52 -6.16
CA ALA A 217 11.98 -13.44 -6.82
C ALA A 217 13.45 -13.36 -6.36
N TYR A 218 13.72 -13.61 -5.08
CA TYR A 218 15.08 -13.68 -4.54
C TYR A 218 15.87 -14.89 -5.07
N GLN A 219 15.20 -16.05 -5.16
CA GLN A 219 15.79 -17.32 -5.61
C GLN A 219 16.00 -17.41 -7.12
N CYS A 220 15.29 -16.62 -7.93
CA CYS A 220 15.46 -16.61 -9.39
C CYS A 220 16.80 -16.01 -9.87
N HIS A 221 17.66 -15.53 -8.96
CA HIS A 221 19.02 -15.04 -9.28
C HIS A 221 19.09 -14.01 -10.43
N LEU A 222 18.04 -13.22 -10.61
CA LEU A 222 17.93 -12.23 -11.69
C LEU A 222 18.99 -11.13 -11.60
N PHE A 223 19.49 -10.84 -10.41
CA PHE A 223 20.51 -9.83 -10.14
C PHE A 223 21.73 -10.47 -9.48
N THR A 224 22.92 -9.93 -9.72
CA THR A 224 24.15 -10.42 -9.08
C THR A 224 24.32 -9.85 -7.67
N ALA A 225 24.06 -8.56 -7.48
CA ALA A 225 24.22 -7.88 -6.19
C ALA A 225 23.09 -8.21 -5.21
N THR A 226 23.45 -8.59 -3.97
CA THR A 226 22.50 -8.97 -2.91
C THR A 226 21.48 -7.88 -2.60
N ARG A 227 21.91 -6.61 -2.53
CA ARG A 227 20.99 -5.48 -2.28
C ARG A 227 19.94 -5.32 -3.39
N SER A 228 20.34 -5.50 -4.65
CA SER A 228 19.41 -5.44 -5.79
C SER A 228 18.43 -6.63 -5.80
N LYS A 229 18.89 -7.83 -5.43
CA LYS A 229 18.01 -9.00 -5.25
C LYS A 229 16.94 -8.73 -4.19
N LEU A 230 17.35 -8.20 -3.03
CA LEU A 230 16.44 -7.88 -1.92
C LEU A 230 15.45 -6.78 -2.30
N LEU A 231 15.90 -5.72 -2.98
CA LEU A 231 15.03 -4.66 -3.49
C LEU A 231 13.96 -5.21 -4.44
N PHE A 232 14.37 -6.05 -5.39
CA PHE A 232 13.45 -6.63 -6.36
C PHE A 232 12.44 -7.59 -5.70
N ALA A 233 12.91 -8.44 -4.79
CA ALA A 233 12.06 -9.33 -4.00
C ALA A 233 11.02 -8.56 -3.18
N LEU A 234 11.45 -7.47 -2.53
CA LEU A 234 10.55 -6.60 -1.78
C LEU A 234 9.49 -5.98 -2.67
N ILE A 235 9.87 -5.40 -3.81
CA ILE A 235 8.93 -4.78 -4.75
C ILE A 235 7.92 -5.80 -5.27
N ALA A 236 8.38 -6.98 -5.69
CA ALA A 236 7.51 -8.05 -6.20
C ALA A 236 6.50 -8.51 -5.12
N GLY A 237 6.99 -8.80 -3.90
CA GLY A 237 6.15 -9.28 -2.81
C GLY A 237 5.13 -8.25 -2.33
N VAL A 238 5.56 -7.00 -2.11
CA VAL A 238 4.67 -5.91 -1.66
C VAL A 238 3.61 -5.61 -2.72
N SER A 239 3.98 -5.59 -4.01
CA SER A 239 3.03 -5.32 -5.09
C SER A 239 1.95 -6.39 -5.19
N VAL A 240 2.31 -7.67 -5.05
CA VAL A 240 1.34 -8.77 -5.04
C VAL A 240 0.46 -8.72 -3.79
N GLY A 241 1.05 -8.51 -2.61
CA GLY A 241 0.29 -8.40 -1.36
C GLY A 241 -0.72 -7.25 -1.40
N ALA A 242 -0.33 -6.10 -1.95
CA ALA A 242 -1.19 -4.93 -2.16
C ALA A 242 -2.37 -5.22 -3.09
N LEU A 243 -2.10 -5.85 -4.24
CA LEU A 243 -3.15 -6.19 -5.19
C LEU A 243 -4.10 -7.27 -4.66
N ALA A 244 -3.56 -8.28 -3.98
CA ALA A 244 -4.36 -9.32 -3.36
C ALA A 244 -5.25 -8.75 -2.26
N SER A 245 -4.73 -7.87 -1.40
CA SER A 245 -5.50 -7.27 -0.31
C SER A 245 -6.63 -6.39 -0.84
N LEU A 246 -6.35 -5.57 -1.85
CA LEU A 246 -7.36 -4.73 -2.50
C LEU A 246 -8.46 -5.58 -3.15
N SER A 247 -8.08 -6.65 -3.85
CA SER A 247 -9.01 -7.52 -4.57
C SER A 247 -9.87 -8.39 -3.63
N LEU A 248 -9.28 -8.87 -2.53
CA LEU A 248 -10.00 -9.64 -1.51
C LEU A 248 -10.93 -8.76 -0.70
N ALA A 249 -10.50 -7.55 -0.32
CA ALA A 249 -11.35 -6.60 0.39
C ALA A 249 -12.59 -6.24 -0.43
N HIS A 250 -12.46 -6.10 -1.75
CA HIS A 250 -13.60 -5.87 -2.62
C HIS A 250 -14.58 -7.06 -2.61
N ARG A 251 -14.10 -8.30 -2.78
CA ARG A 251 -14.96 -9.50 -2.81
C ARG A 251 -15.68 -9.77 -1.49
N VAL A 252 -14.98 -9.58 -0.37
CA VAL A 252 -15.58 -9.74 0.96
C VAL A 252 -16.73 -8.75 1.15
N ASN A 253 -16.55 -7.49 0.73
CA ASN A 253 -17.61 -6.49 0.78
C ASN A 253 -18.81 -6.87 -0.11
N GLU A 254 -18.59 -7.31 -1.36
CA GLU A 254 -19.69 -7.70 -2.25
C GLU A 254 -20.57 -8.82 -1.68
N GLN A 255 -19.98 -9.84 -1.03
CA GLN A 255 -20.75 -10.92 -0.43
C GLN A 255 -21.51 -10.51 0.84
N SER A 256 -20.96 -9.59 1.65
CA SER A 256 -21.69 -9.03 2.80
C SER A 256 -22.95 -8.25 2.37
N TYR A 257 -22.92 -7.58 1.22
CA TYR A 257 -24.10 -6.88 0.67
C TYR A 257 -25.01 -7.78 -0.18
N GLY A 258 -24.47 -8.81 -0.82
CA GLY A 258 -25.24 -9.76 -1.64
C GLY A 258 -26.21 -10.65 -0.86
N LEU A 259 -25.92 -10.95 0.41
CA LEU A 259 -26.82 -11.68 1.31
C LEU A 259 -28.03 -10.85 1.79
N SER A 260 -28.04 -9.53 1.52
CA SER A 260 -29.16 -8.62 1.83
C SER A 260 -30.04 -8.30 0.62
N SER A 261 -29.86 -9.00 -0.51
CA SER A 261 -30.49 -8.64 -1.80
C SER A 261 -31.83 -9.30 -2.10
N THR A 262 -32.47 -9.98 -1.13
CA THR A 262 -33.87 -10.38 -1.29
C THR A 262 -34.86 -9.22 -1.14
N ASP A 263 -34.45 -8.06 -0.66
CA ASP A 263 -35.30 -6.86 -0.55
C ASP A 263 -34.51 -5.59 -0.96
N ALA A 264 -34.28 -5.39 -2.26
CA ALA A 264 -33.53 -4.23 -2.75
C ALA A 264 -34.21 -3.53 -3.93
N GLY A 265 -35.50 -3.27 -3.81
CA GLY A 265 -36.15 -2.14 -4.48
C GLY A 265 -36.36 -1.05 -3.45
N SER A 266 -35.64 0.07 -3.56
CA SER A 266 -35.73 1.26 -2.68
C SER A 266 -34.86 1.25 -1.42
N MET A 267 -33.59 1.63 -1.56
CA MET A 267 -32.86 2.51 -0.61
C MET A 267 -31.40 2.62 -1.08
N ARG A 268 -31.15 3.53 -2.04
CA ARG A 268 -29.82 3.74 -2.64
C ARG A 268 -29.02 4.89 -1.99
N THR A 269 -29.40 5.36 -0.81
CA THR A 269 -28.87 6.64 -0.28
C THR A 269 -28.52 6.71 1.21
N HIS A 270 -28.66 5.66 2.00
CA HIS A 270 -28.24 5.71 3.41
C HIS A 270 -27.45 4.46 3.79
N CYS A 271 -26.35 4.66 4.54
CA CYS A 271 -25.47 3.66 5.14
C CYS A 271 -24.20 3.27 4.34
N ILE A 272 -23.41 4.25 3.91
CA ILE A 272 -21.96 4.10 3.76
C ILE A 272 -21.28 4.72 4.99
N SER A 273 -21.37 4.06 6.16
CA SER A 273 -20.67 4.54 7.36
C SER A 273 -20.10 3.43 8.26
N SER A 274 -20.11 2.17 7.84
CA SER A 274 -19.55 1.10 8.68
C SER A 274 -19.03 -0.05 7.81
N SER A 275 -17.80 0.10 7.32
CA SER A 275 -17.01 -1.05 6.88
C SER A 275 -15.52 -0.70 7.00
N ASN A 276 -14.95 -0.88 8.19
CA ASN A 276 -13.51 -0.90 8.40
C ASN A 276 -12.97 -2.22 7.81
N GLY A 277 -12.60 -2.17 6.52
CA GLY A 277 -11.83 -3.23 5.87
C GLY A 277 -10.39 -3.31 6.39
N PRO A 278 -9.68 -4.42 6.16
CA PRO A 278 -8.38 -4.71 6.76
C PRO A 278 -7.35 -3.62 6.44
N ALA A 279 -6.73 -3.13 7.50
CA ALA A 279 -5.95 -1.89 7.60
C ALA A 279 -4.56 -1.92 6.94
N PHE A 280 -4.35 -2.68 5.87
CA PHE A 280 -3.00 -2.83 5.29
C PHE A 280 -2.67 -1.83 4.17
N LEU A 281 -3.67 -1.16 3.58
CA LEU A 281 -3.45 -0.07 2.61
C LEU A 281 -4.41 1.11 2.74
N SER A 282 -5.30 1.13 3.73
CA SER A 282 -6.23 2.26 3.90
C SER A 282 -5.49 3.50 4.38
N LEU A 283 -5.04 4.34 3.44
CA LEU A 283 -5.00 5.79 3.60
C LEU A 283 -6.44 6.23 3.89
N ASN A 284 -6.79 6.17 5.18
CA ASN A 284 -8.09 6.51 5.72
C ASN A 284 -8.38 7.99 5.44
N MET A 285 -8.91 8.29 4.26
CA MET A 285 -9.51 9.58 3.96
C MET A 285 -10.91 9.57 4.56
N LYS A 286 -11.03 10.28 5.69
CA LYS A 286 -12.31 10.58 6.35
C LYS A 286 -13.23 11.29 5.34
N PRO A 287 -14.51 10.89 5.19
CA PRO A 287 -15.48 11.67 4.44
C PRO A 287 -15.74 12.99 5.17
N ILE A 288 -15.72 14.08 4.40
CA ILE A 288 -16.07 15.43 4.86
C ILE A 288 -17.58 15.42 5.13
N PRO A 289 -18.05 15.79 6.35
CA PRO A 289 -19.46 16.12 6.51
C PRO A 289 -19.71 17.45 5.78
N LEU A 290 -20.56 17.41 4.75
CA LEU A 290 -21.26 18.62 4.30
C LEU A 290 -22.28 18.97 5.38
N ILE A 291 -21.92 19.96 6.21
CA ILE A 291 -22.72 21.09 6.72
C ILE A 291 -21.77 21.97 7.54
#